data_AF-A0A1R3URQ7-F1
#
_entry.id   AF-A0A1R3URQ7-F1
#
_cell.length_a   1.000
_cell.length_b   1.000
_cell.length_c   1.000
_cell.angle_alpha   90.00
_cell.angle_beta   90.00
_cell.angle_gamma   90.00
#
_symmetry.space_group_name_H-M   'P 1'
#
loop_
_entity.id
_entity.type
_entity.pdbx_description
1 polymer ?
#
loop_
_entity_poly.entity_id
_entity_poly.type
_entity_poly.pdbx_seq_one_letter_code
_entity_poly.pdbx_strand_id
1 'polypeptide(L)'
;MPGVDHRAQLARLSAIDDHAARRVPVRTSTCLGICFQANVVVVQPSTAGRAAGGRPVWLGKVTEDELLEAVDDWIFEGGPGLSPLPEVLEDHLTSKDAKKPKKRKKDKKSKKDKKAKAEKKRKKDGKDKGKKKPE
;
A
#
# COMPACT_ATOMS: atom_id res chain seq x y z
N MET A 1 2.06 -8.80 -6.96
CA MET A 1 0.62 -8.57 -6.76
C MET A 1 -0.07 -9.01 -8.03
N PRO A 2 -1.14 -9.83 -7.99
CA PRO A 2 -1.86 -10.20 -9.20
C PRO A 2 -2.49 -8.95 -9.83
N GLY A 3 -2.37 -8.79 -11.15
CA GLY A 3 -2.98 -7.67 -11.90
C GLY A 3 -2.13 -6.41 -12.05
N VAL A 4 -0.95 -6.33 -11.41
CA VAL A 4 -0.02 -5.20 -11.58
C VAL A 4 1.07 -5.56 -12.59
N ASP A 5 1.23 -4.75 -13.63
CA ASP A 5 2.36 -4.89 -14.57
C ASP A 5 3.61 -4.20 -14.01
N HIS A 6 4.36 -4.95 -13.21
CA HIS A 6 5.60 -4.46 -12.61
C HIS A 6 6.68 -4.08 -13.64
N ARG A 7 6.64 -4.62 -14.87
CA ARG A 7 7.62 -4.27 -15.92
C ARG A 7 7.30 -2.91 -16.53
N ALA A 8 6.03 -2.67 -16.83
CA ALA A 8 5.57 -1.36 -17.31
C ALA A 8 5.84 -0.26 -16.28
N GLN A 9 5.57 -0.51 -15.00
CA GLN A 9 5.84 0.45 -13.93
C GLN A 9 7.33 0.78 -13.81
N LEU A 10 8.21 -0.25 -13.86
CA LEU A 10 9.65 -0.02 -13.82
C LEU A 10 10.15 0.78 -15.03
N ALA A 11 9.61 0.49 -16.23
CA ALA A 11 9.94 1.24 -17.44
C ALA A 11 9.54 2.72 -17.30
N ARG A 12 8.35 2.99 -16.76
CA ARG A 12 7.87 4.35 -16.49
C ARG A 12 8.79 5.08 -15.51
N LEU A 13 9.05 4.49 -14.35
CA LEU A 13 9.93 5.08 -13.34
C LEU A 13 11.34 5.37 -13.89
N SER A 14 11.86 4.49 -14.74
CA SER A 14 13.19 4.66 -15.35
C SER A 14 13.23 5.71 -16.45
N ALA A 15 12.08 6.21 -16.90
CA ALA A 15 11.95 7.26 -17.90
C ALA A 15 11.73 8.65 -17.28
N ILE A 16 11.59 8.76 -15.96
CA ILE A 16 11.39 10.03 -15.25
C ILE A 16 12.61 10.93 -15.44
N ASP A 17 12.33 12.19 -15.74
CA ASP A 17 13.30 13.28 -15.79
C ASP A 17 13.01 14.29 -14.66
N ASP A 18 14.05 14.88 -14.08
CA ASP A 18 13.88 15.94 -13.07
C ASP A 18 13.54 17.31 -13.71
N HIS A 19 13.22 18.34 -12.91
CA HIS A 19 12.99 19.71 -13.42
C HIS A 19 14.16 20.30 -14.23
N ALA A 20 15.36 19.71 -14.14
CA ALA A 20 16.53 20.10 -14.92
C ALA A 20 16.68 19.24 -16.20
N ALA A 21 15.65 18.51 -16.60
CA ALA A 21 15.61 17.61 -17.75
C ALA A 21 16.68 16.52 -17.72
N ARG A 22 17.09 16.08 -16.52
CA ARG A 22 18.05 14.98 -16.35
C ARG A 22 17.32 13.71 -15.95
N ARG A 23 17.71 12.61 -16.59
CA ARG A 23 17.20 11.29 -16.24
C ARG A 23 17.49 10.94 -14.78
N VAL A 24 16.44 10.58 -14.05
CA VAL A 24 16.53 10.17 -12.65
C VAL A 24 17.11 8.75 -12.57
N PRO A 25 18.21 8.53 -11.83
CA PRO A 25 18.80 7.21 -11.70
C PRO A 25 17.88 6.24 -10.94
N VAL A 26 17.43 5.18 -11.61
CA VAL A 26 16.60 4.12 -11.01
C VAL A 26 17.39 2.84 -10.81
N ARG A 27 17.17 2.17 -9.68
CA ARG A 27 17.76 0.86 -9.36
C ARG A 27 16.72 -0.04 -8.74
N THR A 28 16.72 -1.31 -9.13
CA THR A 28 15.88 -2.34 -8.51
C THR A 28 16.64 -3.03 -7.37
N SER A 29 15.96 -3.24 -6.25
CA SER A 29 16.47 -4.09 -5.16
C SER A 29 15.71 -5.40 -5.10
N THR A 30 16.41 -6.50 -4.81
CA THR A 30 15.80 -7.81 -4.60
C THR A 30 15.11 -7.93 -3.24
N CYS A 31 15.52 -7.14 -2.24
CA CYS A 31 14.90 -7.12 -0.92
C CYS A 31 15.16 -5.79 -0.18
N LEU A 32 14.09 -5.21 0.36
CA LEU A 32 14.14 -4.02 1.23
C LEU A 32 13.68 -4.32 2.67
N GLY A 33 13.48 -5.60 3.02
CA GLY A 33 13.10 -6.03 4.38
C GLY A 33 11.62 -5.86 4.75
N ILE A 34 10.86 -5.06 3.98
CA ILE A 34 9.45 -4.75 4.25
C ILE A 34 8.49 -5.31 3.18
N CYS A 35 8.73 -6.55 2.75
CA CYS A 35 7.96 -7.19 1.66
C CYS A 35 6.44 -7.23 1.89
N PHE A 36 5.97 -7.07 3.14
CA PHE A 36 4.55 -7.01 3.47
C PHE A 36 3.85 -5.72 3.01
N GLN A 37 4.60 -4.68 2.62
CA GLN A 37 4.03 -3.45 2.06
C GLN A 37 3.72 -3.55 0.57
N ALA A 38 4.27 -4.53 -0.16
CA ALA A 38 4.17 -4.67 -1.62
C ALA A 38 4.64 -3.44 -2.42
N ASN A 39 5.22 -3.66 -3.60
CA ASN A 39 5.72 -2.63 -4.52
C ASN A 39 6.31 -1.39 -3.83
N VAL A 40 7.46 -1.57 -3.18
CA VAL A 40 8.09 -0.53 -2.35
C VAL A 40 8.98 0.35 -3.23
N VAL A 41 8.73 1.65 -3.19
CA VAL A 41 9.54 2.68 -3.86
C VAL A 41 10.26 3.50 -2.80
N VAL A 42 11.55 3.78 -3.02
CA VAL A 42 12.34 4.63 -2.12
C VAL A 42 12.87 5.80 -2.93
N VAL A 43 12.36 7.00 -2.63
CA VAL A 43 12.80 8.23 -3.27
C VAL A 43 13.95 8.82 -2.45
N GLN A 44 15.13 8.88 -3.05
CA GLN A 44 16.31 9.49 -2.45
C GLN A 44 16.30 11.00 -2.71
N PRO A 45 16.58 11.84 -1.69
CA PRO A 45 16.71 13.28 -1.92
C PRO A 45 17.84 13.59 -2.89
N SER A 46 17.66 14.64 -3.70
CA SER A 46 18.72 15.22 -4.52
C SER A 46 19.78 15.90 -3.63
N THR A 47 20.88 16.38 -4.22
CA THR A 47 21.88 17.15 -3.45
C THR A 47 21.27 18.39 -2.80
N ALA A 48 20.45 19.13 -3.55
CA ALA A 48 19.72 20.28 -3.04
C ALA A 48 18.69 19.87 -1.97
N GLY A 49 17.96 18.78 -2.20
CA GLY A 49 17.02 18.23 -1.21
C GLY A 49 17.71 17.85 0.10
N ARG A 50 18.88 17.22 0.06
CA ARG A 50 19.68 16.93 1.26
C ARG A 50 20.14 18.20 1.98
N ALA A 51 20.58 19.21 1.24
CA ALA A 51 20.98 20.49 1.81
C ALA A 51 19.81 21.20 2.51
N ALA A 52 18.58 21.04 2.01
CA ALA A 52 17.35 21.51 2.64
C ALA A 52 16.85 20.61 3.79
N GLY A 53 17.60 19.57 4.18
CA GLY A 53 17.22 18.64 5.26
C GLY A 53 16.34 17.46 4.83
N GLY A 54 16.14 17.27 3.51
CA GLY A 54 15.43 16.14 2.93
C GLY A 54 16.04 14.79 3.29
N ARG A 55 15.18 13.83 3.62
CA ARG A 55 15.56 12.45 3.96
C ARG A 55 14.91 11.47 2.97
N PRO A 56 15.44 10.25 2.82
CA PRO A 56 14.82 9.24 1.97
C PRO A 56 13.39 8.96 2.39
N VAL A 57 12.46 9.03 1.43
CA VAL A 57 11.04 8.74 1.64
C VAL A 57 10.73 7.34 1.13
N TRP A 58 10.04 6.57 1.95
CA TRP A 58 9.68 5.19 1.68
C TRP A 58 8.17 5.11 1.41
N LEU A 59 7.81 4.62 0.24
CA LEU A 59 6.43 4.45 -0.20
C LEU A 59 6.14 2.97 -0.39
N GLY A 60 5.04 2.49 0.18
CA GLY A 60 4.55 1.12 0.05
C GLY A 60 3.23 1.06 -0.71
N LYS A 61 2.88 -0.11 -1.25
CA LYS A 61 1.64 -0.34 -2.00
C LYS A 61 1.45 0.63 -3.17
N VAL A 62 2.54 1.03 -3.82
CA VAL A 62 2.48 1.90 -5.01
C VAL A 62 2.02 1.04 -6.18
N THR A 63 0.74 0.72 -6.28
CA THR A 63 0.24 -0.24 -7.29
C THR A 63 -0.58 0.40 -8.40
N GLU A 64 -1.14 1.56 -8.15
CA GLU A 64 -2.01 2.28 -9.08
C GLU A 64 -1.22 3.29 -9.92
N ASP A 65 -1.70 3.56 -11.15
CA ASP A 65 -1.02 4.47 -12.07
C ASP A 65 -1.04 5.92 -11.58
N GLU A 66 -2.10 6.34 -10.87
CA GLU A 66 -2.21 7.64 -10.22
C GLU A 66 -1.12 7.84 -9.15
N LEU A 67 -0.76 6.79 -8.41
CA LEU A 67 0.33 6.87 -7.42
C LEU A 67 1.69 7.03 -8.10
N LEU A 68 1.87 6.43 -9.29
CA LEU A 68 3.09 6.59 -10.07
C LEU A 68 3.19 7.99 -10.69
N GLU A 69 2.07 8.56 -11.13
CA GLU A 69 1.99 9.96 -11.59
C GLU A 69 2.37 10.92 -10.49
N ALA A 70 1.77 10.76 -9.30
CA ALA A 70 2.09 11.60 -8.16
C ALA A 70 3.57 11.51 -7.76
N VAL A 71 4.21 10.34 -7.92
CA VAL A 71 5.65 10.18 -7.67
C VAL A 71 6.48 10.89 -8.75
N ASP A 72 6.09 10.79 -10.01
CA ASP A 72 6.74 11.45 -11.15
C ASP A 72 6.69 12.97 -10.98
N ASP A 73 5.49 13.53 -10.82
CA ASP A 73 5.27 14.96 -10.60
C ASP A 73 6.04 15.47 -9.38
N TRP A 74 6.03 14.72 -8.28
CA TRP A 74 6.76 15.11 -7.08
C TRP A 74 8.28 15.11 -7.28
N ILE A 75 8.82 14.14 -8.00
CA ILE A 75 10.25 14.09 -8.36
C ILE A 75 10.59 15.26 -9.29
N PHE A 76 9.72 15.56 -10.26
CA PHE A 76 9.87 16.69 -11.16
C PHE A 76 9.99 18.00 -10.36
N GLU A 77 9.08 18.25 -9.41
CA GLU A 77 9.09 19.41 -8.48
C GLU A 77 10.30 19.41 -7.50
N GLY A 78 11.19 18.42 -7.58
CA GLY A 78 12.45 18.36 -6.83
C GLY A 78 12.46 17.35 -5.69
N GLY A 79 11.31 16.76 -5.37
CA GLY A 79 11.19 15.62 -4.46
C GLY A 79 11.51 15.93 -2.99
N PRO A 80 11.99 14.93 -2.22
CA PRO A 80 12.15 15.03 -0.77
C PRO A 80 13.03 16.20 -0.32
N GLY A 81 12.47 17.06 0.52
CA GLY A 81 13.14 18.24 1.09
C GLY A 81 13.00 19.52 0.27
N LEU A 82 12.58 19.44 -1.00
CA LEU A 82 12.33 20.62 -1.85
C LEU A 82 10.85 20.84 -2.13
N SER A 83 10.10 19.76 -2.34
CA SER A 83 8.66 19.78 -2.56
C SER A 83 7.93 19.01 -1.46
N PRO A 84 6.80 19.51 -0.93
CA PRO A 84 6.00 18.79 0.05
C PRO A 84 5.51 17.45 -0.55
N LEU A 85 5.28 16.46 0.32
CA LEU A 85 4.74 15.20 -0.14
C LEU A 85 3.28 15.39 -0.62
N PRO A 86 2.91 14.91 -1.81
CA PRO A 86 1.53 14.92 -2.27
C PRO A 86 0.60 14.14 -1.32
N GLU A 87 -0.60 14.67 -1.07
CA GLU A 87 -1.61 14.07 -0.17
C GLU A 87 -1.96 12.62 -0.57
N VAL A 88 -2.06 12.36 -1.87
CA VAL A 88 -2.28 11.03 -2.48
C VAL A 88 -1.23 9.99 -2.07
N LEU A 89 -0.01 10.42 -1.70
CA LEU A 89 1.07 9.53 -1.27
C LEU A 89 1.16 9.37 0.27
N GLU A 90 0.42 10.16 1.06
CA GLU A 90 0.52 10.14 2.51
C GLU A 90 0.11 8.79 3.11
N ASP A 91 -0.98 8.20 2.63
CA ASP A 91 -1.46 6.88 3.05
C ASP A 91 -0.51 5.73 2.68
N HIS A 92 0.46 6.03 1.79
CA HIS A 92 1.46 5.10 1.29
C HIS A 92 2.81 5.26 1.99
N LEU A 93 2.96 6.25 2.88
CA LEU A 93 4.17 6.41 3.68
C LEU A 93 4.44 5.17 4.55
N THR A 94 5.66 4.67 4.45
CA THR A 94 6.18 3.61 5.29
C THR A 94 7.57 3.97 5.80
N SER A 95 8.21 3.06 6.51
CA SER A 95 9.60 3.18 6.94
C SER A 95 10.34 1.88 6.69
N LYS A 96 11.67 1.96 6.59
CA LYS A 96 12.57 0.80 6.59
C LYS A 96 12.29 -0.14 7.77
N ASP A 97 11.90 0.43 8.92
CA ASP A 97 11.65 -0.32 10.17
C ASP A 97 10.17 -0.64 10.37
N ALA A 98 9.34 -0.49 9.33
CA ALA A 98 7.93 -0.79 9.42
C ALA A 98 7.74 -2.25 9.87
N LYS A 99 6.90 -2.44 10.89
CA LYS A 99 6.58 -3.75 11.43
C LYS A 99 5.30 -4.25 10.79
N LYS A 100 5.32 -5.49 10.29
CA LYS A 100 4.13 -6.14 9.75
C LYS A 100 3.00 -6.07 10.78
N PRO A 101 1.83 -5.49 10.44
CA PRO A 101 0.74 -5.37 11.38
C PRO A 101 0.37 -6.76 11.90
N LYS A 102 0.41 -6.95 13.22
CA LYS A 102 -0.07 -8.19 13.82
C LYS A 102 -1.54 -8.31 13.46
N LYS A 103 -1.92 -9.40 12.77
CA LYS A 103 -3.32 -9.75 12.49
C LYS A 103 -4.10 -9.49 13.79
N ARG A 104 -5.06 -8.55 13.79
CA ARG A 104 -5.95 -8.37 14.94
C ARG A 104 -6.46 -9.75 15.31
N LYS A 105 -6.10 -10.26 16.49
CA LYS A 105 -6.78 -11.44 17.05
C LYS A 105 -8.24 -11.01 17.11
N LYS A 106 -9.05 -11.54 16.20
CA LYS A 106 -10.49 -11.29 16.16
C LYS A 106 -10.97 -11.45 17.60
N ASP A 107 -11.39 -10.36 18.24
CA ASP A 107 -11.73 -10.37 19.65
C ASP A 107 -12.64 -11.57 19.92
N LYS A 108 -12.35 -12.33 20.98
CA LYS A 108 -13.10 -13.56 21.35
C LYS A 108 -14.62 -13.32 21.30
N LYS A 109 -15.06 -12.08 21.54
CA LYS A 109 -16.43 -11.58 21.41
C LYS A 109 -16.99 -11.77 19.99
N SER A 110 -16.36 -11.20 18.96
CA SER A 110 -16.78 -11.31 17.55
C SER A 110 -16.82 -12.76 17.01
N LYS A 111 -16.02 -13.68 17.57
CA LYS A 111 -16.10 -15.13 17.24
C LYS A 111 -17.26 -15.82 17.97
N LYS A 112 -17.53 -15.47 19.23
CA LYS A 112 -18.66 -15.98 20.01
C LYS A 112 -20.00 -15.48 19.46
N ASP A 113 -20.07 -14.21 19.07
CA ASP A 113 -21.28 -13.62 18.45
C ASP A 113 -21.58 -14.26 17.09
N LYS A 114 -20.55 -14.51 16.25
CA LYS A 114 -20.74 -15.19 14.96
C LYS A 114 -21.15 -16.66 15.14
N LYS A 115 -20.64 -17.36 16.17
CA LYS A 115 -21.03 -18.74 16.51
C LYS A 115 -22.47 -18.80 17.04
N ALA A 116 -22.83 -17.89 17.95
CA ALA A 116 -24.19 -17.79 18.48
C ALA A 116 -25.21 -17.47 17.39
N LYS A 117 -24.89 -16.55 16.47
CA LYS A 117 -25.77 -16.18 15.35
C LYS A 117 -25.94 -17.33 14.35
N ALA A 118 -24.88 -18.12 14.10
CA ALA A 118 -24.94 -19.31 13.24
C ALA A 118 -25.78 -20.44 13.87
N GLU A 119 -25.66 -20.66 15.18
CA GLU A 119 -26.44 -21.68 15.90
C GLU A 119 -27.92 -21.32 15.99
N LYS A 120 -28.23 -20.03 16.23
CA LYS A 120 -29.61 -19.51 16.25
C LYS A 120 -30.28 -19.61 14.87
N LYS A 121 -29.54 -19.41 13.78
CA LYS A 121 -30.03 -19.57 12.41
C LYS A 121 -30.38 -21.04 12.12
N ARG A 122 -29.49 -21.98 12.44
CA ARG A 122 -29.73 -23.43 12.27
C ARG A 122 -30.95 -23.93 13.06
N LYS A 123 -31.15 -23.44 14.30
CA LYS A 123 -32.34 -23.79 15.10
C LYS A 123 -33.63 -23.19 14.55
N LYS A 124 -33.58 -22.01 13.93
CA LYS A 124 -34.74 -21.40 13.26
C LYS A 124 -35.13 -22.17 12.00
N ASP A 125 -34.15 -22.55 11.17
CA ASP A 125 -34.38 -23.30 9.93
C ASP A 125 -34.88 -24.74 10.20
N GLY A 126 -34.50 -25.34 11.33
CA GLY A 126 -35.02 -26.65 11.76
C GLY A 126 -36.45 -26.61 12.31
N LYS A 127 -36.86 -25.50 12.95
CA LYS A 127 -38.22 -25.33 13.50
C LYS A 127 -39.26 -25.04 12.40
N ASP A 128 -38.84 -24.44 11.29
CA ASP A 128 -39.70 -24.17 10.13
C ASP A 128 -40.02 -25.46 9.33
N LYS A 129 -39.08 -26.42 9.29
CA LYS A 129 -39.27 -27.72 8.62
C LYS A 129 -40.12 -28.74 9.39
N GLY A 130 -40.42 -28.50 10.67
CA GLY A 130 -41.28 -29.38 11.48
C GLY A 130 -42.77 -29.01 11.45
N LYS A 131 -43.16 -27.94 10.72
CA LYS A 131 -44.54 -27.41 10.71
C LYS A 131 -45.30 -27.57 9.38
N LYS A 132 -44.77 -28.34 8.43
CA LYS A 132 -45.46 -28.81 7.22
C LYS A 132 -45.16 -30.31 7.11
N LYS A 133 -46.05 -31.28 7.24
CA LYS A 133 -47.46 -31.54 6.86
C LYS A 133 -47.92 -32.79 7.68
N PRO A 134 -49.14 -33.37 7.58
CA PRO A 134 -50.21 -33.16 6.59
C PRO A 134 -51.64 -33.05 7.17
N GLU A 135 -52.54 -32.43 6.41
CA GLU A 135 -53.82 -33.05 6.00
C GLU A 135 -53.88 -32.98 4.47
#